data_AF-A0A7W1WV65-F1
#
_entry.id   AF-A0A7W1WV65-F1
#
_cell.length_a   1.000
_cell.length_b   1.000
_cell.length_c   1.000
_cell.angle_alpha   90.00
_cell.angle_beta   90.00
_cell.angle_gamma   90.00
#
_symmetry.space_group_name_H-M   'P 1'
#
loop_
_entity.id
_entity.type
_entity.pdbx_description
1 polymer ?
#
loop_
_entity_poly.entity_id
_entity_poly.type
_entity_poly.pdbx_seq_one_letter_code
_entity_poly.pdbx_strand_id
1 'polypeptide(L)'
;RGAEKRDELKDVSADWYIAEQPGKLKTLKQHPRINKVRIRTEYLKASIRAKVEHLFRIIKCQFGFVKARYRGLKKNDSKLAMLFAL
;
A
#
# COMPACT_ATOMS: atom_id res chain seq x y z
N ARG A 1 -3.54 6.67 -8.60
CA ARG A 1 -4.89 7.21 -8.84
C ARG A 1 -5.84 6.05 -9.10
N GLY A 2 -6.90 5.94 -8.32
CA GLY A 2 -7.80 4.77 -8.36
C GLY A 2 -8.87 4.84 -7.28
N ALA A 3 -8.51 5.25 -6.06
CA ALA A 3 -9.48 5.51 -4.99
C ALA A 3 -10.49 6.60 -5.40
N GLU A 4 -10.00 7.73 -5.91
CA GLU A 4 -10.81 8.85 -6.43
C GLU A 4 -11.78 8.47 -7.56
N LYS A 5 -11.56 7.35 -8.26
CA LYS A 5 -12.41 6.92 -9.39
C LYS A 5 -13.47 5.89 -8.99
N ARG A 6 -13.51 5.47 -7.72
CA ARG A 6 -14.46 4.45 -7.24
C ARG A 6 -15.74 5.12 -6.79
N ASP A 7 -16.86 4.63 -7.32
CA ASP A 7 -18.19 5.14 -6.96
C ASP A 7 -18.47 4.98 -5.47
N GLU A 8 -17.99 3.89 -4.86
CA GLU A 8 -18.09 3.58 -3.43
C GLU A 8 -17.43 4.62 -2.50
N LEU A 9 -16.50 5.42 -3.03
CA LEU A 9 -15.68 6.34 -2.25
C LEU A 9 -16.02 7.81 -2.53
N LYS A 10 -17.08 8.10 -3.31
CA LYS A 10 -17.48 9.47 -3.67
C LYS A 10 -17.90 10.31 -2.47
N ASP A 11 -18.60 9.70 -1.52
CA ASP A 11 -19.14 10.39 -0.35
C ASP A 11 -18.14 10.43 0.82
N VAL A 12 -16.99 9.76 0.68
CA VAL A 12 -15.97 9.67 1.74
C VAL A 12 -14.95 10.79 1.54
N SER A 13 -14.97 11.78 2.45
CA SER A 13 -13.91 12.77 2.54
C SER A 13 -12.68 12.14 3.20
N ALA A 14 -11.73 11.68 2.40
CA ALA A 14 -10.48 11.10 2.85
C ALA A 14 -9.29 11.55 2.00
N ASP A 15 -8.18 11.88 2.67
CA ASP A 15 -6.92 12.22 2.02
C ASP A 15 -6.12 10.96 1.68
N TRP A 16 -5.91 10.73 0.37
CA TRP A 16 -5.19 9.55 -0.12
C TRP A 16 -3.70 9.85 -0.35
N TYR A 17 -2.85 9.42 0.58
CA TYR A 17 -1.40 9.57 0.44
C TYR A 17 -0.76 8.45 -0.38
N ILE A 18 -1.00 8.46 -1.70
CA ILE A 18 -0.45 7.48 -2.64
C ILE A 18 0.86 7.99 -3.25
N ALA A 19 1.83 7.09 -3.47
CA ALA A 19 3.08 7.40 -4.17
C ALA A 19 2.82 7.76 -5.63
N GLU A 20 3.47 8.81 -6.12
CA GLU A 20 3.32 9.33 -7.48
C GLU A 20 4.03 8.45 -8.52
N GLN A 21 3.60 8.63 -9.77
CA GLN A 21 4.13 7.86 -10.89
C GLN A 21 5.60 8.20 -11.19
N PRO A 22 6.41 7.22 -11.63
CA PRO A 22 7.80 7.45 -12.01
C PRO A 22 7.97 8.56 -13.07
N GLY A 23 7.04 8.69 -14.01
CA GLY A 23 7.07 9.74 -15.05
C GLY A 23 6.98 11.16 -14.47
N LYS A 24 6.07 11.40 -13.52
CA LYS A 24 6.00 12.70 -12.82
C LYS A 24 7.16 12.91 -11.86
N LEU A 25 7.69 11.84 -11.27
CA LEU A 25 8.91 11.93 -10.47
C LEU A 25 10.12 12.34 -11.31
N LYS A 26 10.19 11.90 -12.57
CA LYS A 26 11.27 12.32 -13.50
C LYS A 26 11.26 13.83 -13.72
N THR A 27 10.09 14.45 -13.92
CA THR A 27 10.01 15.92 -14.08
C THR A 27 10.40 16.65 -12.81
N LEU A 28 9.97 16.18 -11.63
CA LEU A 28 10.37 16.76 -10.35
C LEU A 28 11.89 16.68 -10.11
N LYS A 29 12.53 15.59 -10.55
CA LYS A 29 13.98 15.37 -10.44
C LYS A 29 14.83 16.24 -11.37
N GLN A 30 14.23 16.90 -12.38
CA GLN A 30 14.98 17.85 -13.25
C GLN A 30 15.48 19.06 -12.45
N HIS A 31 14.72 19.50 -11.44
CA HIS A 31 15.10 20.59 -10.54
C HIS A 31 15.11 20.13 -9.08
N PRO A 32 16.11 19.35 -8.66
CA PRO A 32 16.10 18.66 -7.37
C PRO A 32 16.27 19.60 -6.17
N ARG A 33 16.89 20.77 -6.37
CA ARG A 33 17.08 21.78 -5.29
C ARG A 33 15.76 22.41 -4.88
N ILE A 34 14.92 22.77 -5.84
CA ILE A 34 13.60 23.37 -5.61
C ILE A 34 12.62 22.30 -5.09
N ASN A 35 12.65 21.11 -5.69
CA ASN A 35 11.70 20.03 -5.38
C ASN A 35 12.14 19.07 -4.28
N LYS A 36 13.15 19.42 -3.48
CA LYS A 36 13.80 18.52 -2.50
C LYS A 36 12.81 17.85 -1.55
N VAL A 37 11.88 18.63 -0.99
CA VAL A 37 10.87 18.14 -0.04
C VAL A 37 9.92 17.16 -0.72
N ARG A 38 9.38 17.53 -1.90
CA ARG A 38 8.46 16.66 -2.66
C ARG A 38 9.11 15.33 -3.03
N ILE A 39 10.35 15.35 -3.52
CA ILE A 39 11.08 14.12 -3.88
C ILE A 39 11.27 13.22 -2.66
N ARG A 40 11.61 13.79 -1.49
CA ARG A 40 11.79 13.03 -0.26
C ARG A 40 10.49 12.40 0.24
N THR A 41 9.37 13.13 0.18
CA THR A 41 8.06 12.61 0.56
C THR A 41 7.65 11.44 -0.32
N GLU A 42 7.83 11.55 -1.63
CA GLU A 42 7.50 10.45 -2.55
C GLU A 42 8.41 9.23 -2.36
N TYR A 43 9.69 9.45 -2.08
CA TYR A 43 10.60 8.37 -1.70
C TYR A 43 10.14 7.66 -0.43
N LEU A 44 9.70 8.40 0.60
CA LEU A 44 9.21 7.82 1.85
C LEU A 44 7.95 6.98 1.61
N LYS A 45 6.97 7.50 0.87
CA LYS A 45 5.76 6.74 0.48
C LYS A 45 6.12 5.43 -0.23
N ALA A 46 7.06 5.48 -1.19
CA ALA A 46 7.51 4.30 -1.92
C ALA A 46 8.27 3.30 -1.02
N SER A 47 9.10 3.79 -0.08
CA SER A 47 9.83 2.94 0.87
C SER A 47 8.87 2.19 1.81
N ILE A 48 7.86 2.88 2.34
CA ILE A 48 6.81 2.25 3.16
C ILE A 48 6.10 1.17 2.36
N ARG A 49 5.71 1.47 1.11
CA ARG A 49 5.07 0.50 0.20
C ARG A 49 5.92 -0.76 0.00
N ALA A 50 7.22 -0.60 -0.24
CA ALA A 50 8.12 -1.74 -0.44
C ALA A 50 8.20 -2.65 0.80
N LYS A 51 8.20 -2.07 2.02
CA LYS A 51 8.21 -2.84 3.28
C LYS A 51 6.93 -3.66 3.45
N VAL A 52 5.75 -3.06 3.19
CA VAL A 52 4.47 -3.76 3.36
C VAL A 52 4.21 -4.79 2.26
N GLU A 53 4.65 -4.56 1.02
CA GLU A 53 4.46 -5.49 -0.10
C GLU A 53 5.08 -6.88 0.19
N HIS A 54 6.23 -6.91 0.86
CA HIS A 54 6.87 -8.18 1.24
C HIS A 54 5.99 -9.01 2.20
N LEU A 55 5.44 -8.37 3.24
CA LEU A 55 4.53 -9.03 4.18
C LEU A 55 3.26 -9.53 3.49
N PHE A 56 2.67 -8.72 2.60
CA PHE A 56 1.52 -9.15 1.81
C PHE A 56 1.84 -10.33 0.89
N ARG A 57 3.06 -10.37 0.32
CA ARG A 57 3.51 -11.50 -0.49
C ARG A 57 3.66 -12.78 0.33
N ILE A 58 4.22 -12.71 1.54
CA ILE A 58 4.29 -13.86 2.46
C ILE A 58 2.88 -14.38 2.75
N ILE A 59 1.98 -13.49 3.20
CA ILE A 59 0.61 -13.87 3.56
C ILE A 59 -0.13 -14.52 2.40
N LYS A 60 -0.06 -13.90 1.21
CA LYS A 60 -0.83 -14.36 0.06
C LYS A 60 -0.19 -15.55 -0.64
N CYS A 61 1.12 -15.55 -0.85
CA CYS A 61 1.81 -16.57 -1.65
C CYS A 61 2.33 -17.74 -0.82
N GLN A 62 2.94 -17.50 0.36
CA GLN A 62 3.49 -18.59 1.17
C GLN A 62 2.41 -19.26 2.03
N PHE A 63 1.58 -18.46 2.71
CA PHE A 63 0.52 -19.00 3.57
C PHE A 63 -0.82 -19.27 2.84
N GLY A 64 -0.91 -18.90 1.57
CA GLY A 64 -2.04 -19.25 0.69
C GLY A 64 -3.32 -18.45 0.94
N PHE A 65 -3.28 -17.30 1.62
CA PHE A 65 -4.44 -16.42 1.81
C PHE A 65 -4.75 -15.58 0.56
N VAL A 66 -4.95 -16.25 -0.59
CA VAL A 66 -5.18 -15.59 -1.89
C VAL A 66 -6.61 -15.08 -2.04
N LYS A 67 -7.60 -15.79 -1.46
CA LYS A 67 -9.02 -15.46 -1.55
C LYS A 67 -9.60 -15.12 -0.17
N ALA A 68 -10.45 -14.10 -0.12
CA ALA A 68 -11.24 -13.81 1.07
C ALA A 68 -12.25 -14.95 1.31
N ARG A 69 -12.18 -15.57 2.49
CA ARG A 69 -13.13 -16.59 2.94
C ARG A 69 -13.99 -16.01 4.05
N TYR A 70 -15.25 -15.70 3.74
CA TYR A 70 -16.18 -15.12 4.72
C TYR A 70 -16.71 -16.12 5.74
N ARG A 71 -16.65 -17.42 5.45
CA ARG A 71 -16.99 -18.48 6.42
C ARG A 71 -15.83 -18.71 7.37
N GLY A 72 -16.14 -18.73 8.68
CA GLY A 72 -15.16 -19.07 9.71
C GLY A 72 -14.14 -17.98 10.02
N LEU A 73 -14.56 -16.70 10.03
CA LEU A 73 -13.68 -15.55 10.30
C LEU A 73 -12.81 -15.73 11.55
N LYS A 74 -13.39 -16.16 12.68
CA LYS A 74 -12.63 -16.45 13.92
C LYS A 74 -11.50 -17.45 13.69
N LYS A 75 -11.72 -18.51 12.91
CA LYS A 75 -10.69 -19.53 12.62
C LYS A 75 -9.58 -18.97 11.73
N ASN A 76 -9.92 -18.11 10.76
CA ASN A 76 -8.93 -17.44 9.90
C ASN A 76 -8.06 -16.48 10.71
N ASP A 77 -8.67 -15.76 11.65
CA ASP A 77 -7.98 -14.84 12.55
C ASP A 77 -7.02 -15.58 13.48
N SER A 78 -7.46 -16.66 14.13
CA SER A 78 -6.58 -17.53 14.93
C SER A 78 -5.44 -18.14 14.11
N LYS A 79 -5.68 -18.50 12.84
CA LYS A 79 -4.63 -18.99 11.94
C LYS A 79 -3.59 -17.90 11.66
N LEU A 80 -4.01 -16.66 11.39
CA LEU A 80 -3.08 -15.54 11.22
C LEU A 80 -2.28 -15.29 12.50
N ALA A 81 -2.94 -15.26 13.66
CA ALA A 81 -2.28 -15.08 14.94
C ALA A 81 -1.18 -16.13 15.18
N MET A 82 -1.47 -17.42 14.94
CA MET A 82 -0.43 -18.47 15.04
C MET A 82 0.73 -18.28 14.07
N LEU A 83 0.48 -17.84 12.84
CA LEU A 83 1.53 -17.66 11.83
C LEU A 83 2.47 -16.48 12.12
N PHE A 84 2.05 -15.55 12.98
CA PHE A 84 2.80 -14.34 13.32
C PHE A 84 3.23 -14.25 14.80
N ALA A 85 2.99 -15.28 15.62
CA ALA A 85 3.27 -15.30 17.06
C ALA A 85 4.72 -15.69 17.43
N LEU A 86 5.66 -15.63 16.48
CA LEU A 86 7.06 -16.06 16.65
C LEU A 86 7.98 -14.86 16.89
#